data_AF-A0A3M0XKQ8-F1
#
_entry.id   AF-A0A3M0XKQ8-F1
#
_cell.length_a   1.000
_cell.length_b   1.000
_cell.length_c   1.000
_cell.angle_alpha   90.00
_cell.angle_beta   90.00
_cell.angle_gamma   90.00
#
_symmetry.space_group_name_H-M   'P 1'
#
loop_
_entity.id
_entity.type
_entity.pdbx_description
1 polymer ?
#
loop_
_entity_poly.entity_id
_entity_poly.type
_entity_poly.pdbx_seq_one_letter_code
_entity_poly.pdbx_strand_id
1 'polypeptide(L)'
;MTGDEVIAALDLPAGARVERRVPKTLLVEHGAPTAADKRRINDGIERIQWIAALKPATVGVAAYRDEAREYLEIAVLRVTLRAGAKADRLAELLHRAVPYPVFAVVETPDGLVLSLAHLRWSQ
;
A
#
# COMPACT_ATOMS: atom_id res chain seq x y z
N MET A 1 12.95 8.26 12.10
CA MET A 1 12.03 8.34 10.96
C MET A 1 10.90 7.36 11.16
N THR A 2 9.71 7.84 11.53
CA THR A 2 8.48 7.07 11.74
C THR A 2 7.59 7.10 10.50
N GLY A 3 6.55 6.27 10.45
CA GLY A 3 5.56 6.35 9.38
C GLY A 3 4.84 7.70 9.36
N ASP A 4 4.56 8.30 10.52
CA ASP A 4 3.94 9.63 10.62
C ASP A 4 4.82 10.74 10.02
N GLU A 5 6.14 10.70 10.28
CA GLU A 5 7.08 11.67 9.71
C GLU A 5 7.11 11.59 8.18
N VAL A 6 7.08 10.39 7.60
CA VAL A 6 7.00 10.21 6.14
C VAL A 6 5.67 10.72 5.59
N ILE A 7 4.55 10.35 6.21
CA ILE A 7 3.23 10.80 5.76
C ILE A 7 3.08 12.33 5.86
N ALA A 8 3.66 12.95 6.90
CA ALA A 8 3.70 14.40 7.02
C ALA A 8 4.55 15.05 5.91
N ALA A 9 5.70 14.46 5.59
CA ALA A 9 6.59 14.95 4.54
C ALA A 9 5.99 14.87 3.13
N LEU A 10 4.97 14.02 2.90
CA LEU A 10 4.23 13.97 1.64
C LEU A 10 3.34 15.20 1.41
N ASP A 11 3.10 16.02 2.44
CA ASP A 11 2.27 17.24 2.39
C ASP A 11 0.95 17.05 1.63
N LEU A 12 0.26 15.96 1.96
CA LEU A 12 -0.91 15.50 1.21
C LEU A 12 -2.06 16.51 1.28
N PRO A 13 -2.59 16.96 0.12
CA PRO A 13 -3.75 17.85 0.06
C PRO A 13 -4.95 17.25 0.79
N ALA A 14 -5.75 18.11 1.44
CA ALA A 14 -6.92 17.66 2.20
C ALA A 14 -7.88 16.80 1.35
N GLY A 15 -8.10 17.16 0.09
CA GLY A 15 -8.97 16.43 -0.84
C GLY A 15 -8.44 15.05 -1.27
N ALA A 16 -7.16 14.76 -1.05
CA ALA A 16 -6.57 13.44 -1.33
C ALA A 16 -6.68 12.49 -0.14
N ARG A 17 -6.92 13.00 1.08
CA ARG A 17 -6.92 12.18 2.31
C ARG A 17 -8.16 11.29 2.38
N VAL A 18 -7.93 10.06 2.80
CA VAL A 18 -8.96 9.02 2.99
C VAL A 18 -9.06 8.64 4.45
N GLU A 19 -7.92 8.39 5.11
CA GLU A 19 -7.81 8.05 6.54
C GLU A 19 -8.72 6.89 7.01
N ARG A 20 -8.81 5.83 6.21
CA ARG A 20 -9.68 4.67 6.51
C ARG A 20 -8.88 3.43 6.87
N ARG A 21 -9.41 2.63 7.79
CA ARG A 21 -8.88 1.29 8.06
C ARG A 21 -9.16 0.36 6.87
N VAL A 22 -8.17 -0.44 6.50
CA VAL A 22 -8.32 -1.50 5.48
C VAL A 22 -8.38 -2.86 6.18
N PRO A 23 -9.43 -3.67 5.96
CA PRO A 23 -9.50 -5.04 6.47
C PRO A 23 -8.41 -5.93 5.85
N LYS A 24 -7.78 -6.78 6.66
CA LYS A 24 -6.80 -7.78 6.17
C LYS A 24 -7.42 -8.78 5.17
N THR A 25 -8.73 -9.01 5.26
CA THR A 25 -9.46 -9.92 4.37
C THR A 25 -9.32 -9.53 2.90
N LEU A 26 -9.26 -8.22 2.59
CA LEU A 26 -9.03 -7.75 1.22
C LEU A 26 -7.68 -8.22 0.66
N LEU A 27 -6.62 -8.21 1.48
CA LEU A 27 -5.31 -8.72 1.06
C LEU A 27 -5.33 -10.25 0.91
N VAL A 28 -6.08 -10.95 1.75
CA VAL A 28 -6.22 -12.41 1.65
C VAL A 28 -6.97 -12.80 0.37
N GLU A 29 -8.06 -12.11 0.05
CA GLU A 29 -8.90 -12.42 -1.11
C GLU A 29 -8.22 -12.09 -2.44
N HIS A 30 -7.43 -11.02 -2.48
CA HIS A 30 -6.85 -10.53 -3.74
C HIS A 30 -5.33 -10.71 -3.86
N GLY A 31 -4.62 -10.99 -2.77
CA GLY A 31 -3.15 -11.03 -2.76
C GLY A 31 -2.52 -12.32 -2.24
N ALA A 32 -3.29 -13.26 -1.67
CA ALA A 32 -2.75 -14.47 -1.02
C ALA A 32 -2.96 -15.75 -1.86
N PRO A 33 -2.05 -16.07 -2.81
CA PRO A 33 -2.21 -17.24 -3.67
C PRO A 33 -2.04 -18.58 -2.93
N THR A 34 -1.44 -18.57 -1.72
CA THR A 34 -1.17 -19.78 -0.94
C THR A 34 -1.69 -19.68 0.49
N ALA A 35 -1.92 -20.83 1.14
CA ALA A 35 -2.26 -20.87 2.56
C ALA A 35 -1.17 -20.23 3.45
N ALA A 36 0.10 -20.35 3.05
CA ALA A 36 1.21 -19.71 3.74
C ALA A 36 1.13 -18.18 3.63
N ASP A 37 0.75 -17.63 2.47
CA ASP A 37 0.57 -16.19 2.29
C ASP A 37 -0.62 -15.66 3.11
N LYS A 38 -1.74 -16.40 3.16
CA LYS A 38 -2.87 -16.06 4.03
C LYS A 38 -2.45 -16.00 5.49
N ARG A 39 -1.66 -16.97 5.94
CA ARG A 39 -1.12 -17.00 7.31
C ARG A 39 -0.18 -15.81 7.56
N ARG A 40 0.75 -15.51 6.64
CA ARG A 40 1.65 -14.35 6.74
C ARG A 40 0.88 -13.05 6.90
N ILE A 41 -0.16 -12.83 6.10
CA ILE A 41 -0.99 -11.61 6.18
C ILE A 41 -1.69 -11.51 7.53
N ASN A 42 -2.33 -12.59 7.98
CA ASN A 42 -3.10 -12.57 9.23
C ASN A 42 -2.21 -12.38 10.46
N ASP A 43 -1.11 -13.13 10.52
CA ASP A 43 -0.21 -13.17 11.67
C ASP A 43 0.76 -11.98 11.66
N GLY A 44 1.30 -11.63 10.49
CA GLY A 44 2.39 -10.65 10.35
C GLY A 44 1.95 -9.19 10.27
N ILE A 45 0.74 -8.91 9.79
CA ILE A 45 0.24 -7.53 9.75
C ILE A 45 -0.46 -7.22 11.08
N GLU A 46 -0.22 -6.06 11.65
CA GLU A 46 -1.00 -5.54 12.76
C GLU A 46 -2.15 -4.68 12.26
N ARG A 47 -1.83 -3.66 11.44
CA ARG A 47 -2.78 -2.65 10.97
C ARG A 47 -2.47 -2.25 9.53
N ILE A 48 -3.52 -1.93 8.79
CA ILE A 48 -3.45 -1.31 7.46
C ILE A 48 -4.36 -0.09 7.47
N GLN A 49 -3.83 1.05 7.04
CA GLN A 49 -4.57 2.30 6.90
C GLN A 49 -4.37 2.85 5.50
N TRP A 50 -5.48 3.17 4.85
CA TRP A 50 -5.51 3.91 3.60
C TRP A 50 -5.48 5.39 3.93
N ILE A 51 -4.30 5.99 3.76
CA ILE A 51 -4.03 7.37 4.13
C ILE A 51 -4.59 8.31 3.07
N ALA A 52 -4.29 8.06 1.79
CA ALA A 52 -4.72 8.92 0.70
C ALA A 52 -4.90 8.21 -0.63
N ALA A 53 -5.69 8.84 -1.49
CA ALA A 53 -5.96 8.52 -2.88
C ALA A 53 -5.48 9.68 -3.76
N LEU A 54 -4.35 9.50 -4.44
CA LEU A 54 -3.77 10.54 -5.29
C LEU A 54 -4.38 10.43 -6.68
N LYS A 55 -5.24 11.39 -7.03
CA LYS A 55 -5.95 11.47 -8.32
C LYS A 55 -5.64 12.81 -8.98
N PRO A 56 -5.79 12.93 -10.31
CA PRO A 56 -5.59 14.22 -10.98
C PRO A 56 -6.40 15.36 -10.36
N ALA A 57 -7.64 15.09 -9.98
CA ALA A 57 -8.52 16.05 -9.33
C ALA A 57 -8.08 16.47 -7.91
N THR A 58 -7.23 15.69 -7.24
CA THR A 58 -6.83 15.93 -5.84
C THR A 58 -5.40 16.46 -5.69
N VAL A 59 -4.49 16.09 -6.61
CA VAL A 59 -3.08 16.49 -6.56
C VAL A 59 -2.61 17.30 -7.76
N GLY A 60 -3.46 17.53 -8.77
CA GLY A 60 -3.11 18.32 -9.96
C GLY A 60 -2.13 17.64 -10.92
N VAL A 61 -1.79 16.37 -10.70
CA VAL A 61 -0.93 15.56 -11.57
C VAL A 61 -1.80 14.77 -12.53
N ALA A 62 -1.61 14.93 -13.84
CA ALA A 62 -2.39 14.23 -14.85
C ALA A 62 -2.27 12.71 -14.73
N ALA A 63 -3.36 12.00 -15.07
CA ALA A 63 -3.33 10.54 -15.15
C ALA A 63 -2.34 10.13 -16.25
N TYR A 64 -1.62 9.04 -16.01
CA TYR A 64 -0.68 8.50 -16.99
C TYR A 64 -1.28 7.26 -17.65
N ARG A 65 -1.20 7.17 -18.98
CA ARG A 65 -1.63 5.99 -19.72
C ARG A 65 -0.71 5.77 -20.91
N ASP A 66 -0.23 4.54 -21.05
CA ASP A 66 0.48 4.05 -22.22
C ASP A 66 -0.06 2.67 -22.63
N GLU A 67 0.61 2.00 -23.56
CA GLU A 67 0.24 0.66 -24.04
C GLU A 67 0.38 -0.45 -22.99
N ALA A 68 1.12 -0.22 -21.90
CA ALA A 68 1.44 -1.21 -20.89
C ALA A 68 0.74 -0.96 -19.54
N ARG A 69 0.25 0.26 -19.27
CA ARG A 69 -0.26 0.66 -17.95
C ARG A 69 -1.15 1.89 -17.99
N GLU A 70 -2.07 1.93 -17.03
CA GLU A 70 -2.93 3.07 -16.75
C GLU A 70 -2.87 3.41 -15.25
N TYR A 71 -2.50 4.65 -14.92
CA TYR A 71 -2.40 5.20 -13.57
C TYR A 71 -3.44 6.31 -13.41
N LEU A 72 -4.66 5.91 -13.06
CA LEU A 72 -5.76 6.83 -12.73
C LEU A 72 -5.67 7.33 -11.28
N GLU A 73 -5.07 6.53 -10.41
CA GLU A 73 -4.95 6.78 -8.97
C GLU A 73 -3.69 6.09 -8.41
N ILE A 74 -3.08 6.67 -7.38
CA ILE A 74 -2.08 6.02 -6.53
C ILE A 74 -2.62 5.95 -5.10
N ALA A 75 -2.59 4.76 -4.50
CA ALA A 75 -3.00 4.56 -3.11
C ALA A 75 -1.80 4.74 -2.17
N VAL A 76 -1.93 5.60 -1.17
CA VAL A 76 -0.95 5.73 -0.08
C VAL A 76 -1.43 4.88 1.10
N LEU A 77 -0.70 3.82 1.40
CA LEU A 77 -1.04 2.89 2.48
C LEU A 77 0.03 2.90 3.56
N ARG A 78 -0.41 3.00 4.81
CA ARG A 78 0.42 2.74 5.98
C ARG A 78 0.13 1.34 6.50
N VAL A 79 1.19 0.55 6.68
CA VAL A 79 1.10 -0.84 7.14
C VAL A 79 2.01 -1.01 8.34
N THR A 80 1.43 -1.37 9.48
CA THR A 80 2.20 -1.69 10.70
C THR A 80 2.33 -3.20 10.79
N LEU A 81 3.57 -3.69 10.89
CA LEU A 81 3.90 -5.11 10.97
C LEU A 81 4.26 -5.51 12.39
N ARG A 82 3.94 -6.77 12.72
CA ARG A 82 4.36 -7.40 13.98
C ARG A 82 5.83 -7.81 13.91
N ALA A 83 6.44 -8.00 15.08
CA ALA A 83 7.78 -8.55 15.19
C ALA A 83 7.92 -9.89 14.47
N GLY A 84 9.04 -10.08 13.76
CA GLY A 84 9.34 -11.28 12.98
C GLY A 84 8.60 -11.39 11.63
N ALA A 85 7.74 -10.43 11.28
CA ALA A 85 7.10 -10.38 9.97
C ALA A 85 8.13 -10.11 8.85
N LYS A 86 7.94 -10.77 7.70
CA LYS A 86 8.77 -10.57 6.50
C LYS A 86 8.21 -9.42 5.67
N ALA A 87 8.77 -8.22 5.87
CA ALA A 87 8.26 -6.98 5.29
C ALA A 87 8.27 -6.97 3.76
N ASP A 88 9.33 -7.51 3.16
CA ASP A 88 9.49 -7.70 1.71
C ASP A 88 8.35 -8.52 1.10
N ARG A 89 8.08 -9.70 1.67
CA ARG A 89 7.02 -10.59 1.19
C ARG A 89 5.64 -9.99 1.41
N LEU A 90 5.40 -9.34 2.54
CA LEU A 90 4.10 -8.70 2.82
C LEU A 90 3.84 -7.50 1.92
N ALA A 91 4.87 -6.70 1.61
CA ALA A 91 4.77 -5.63 0.63
C ALA A 91 4.45 -6.17 -0.77
N GLU A 92 5.07 -7.28 -1.19
CA GLU A 92 4.75 -7.93 -2.46
C GLU A 92 3.28 -8.38 -2.53
N LEU A 93 2.77 -9.03 -1.47
CA LEU A 93 1.37 -9.46 -1.40
C LEU A 93 0.40 -8.26 -1.40
N LEU A 94 0.78 -7.16 -0.74
CA LEU A 94 0.02 -5.91 -0.76
C LEU A 94 -0.09 -5.33 -2.18
N HIS A 95 1.03 -5.22 -2.90
CA HIS A 95 1.05 -4.71 -4.28
C HIS A 95 0.24 -5.58 -5.25
N ARG A 96 0.11 -6.88 -4.97
CA ARG A 96 -0.75 -7.79 -5.76
C ARG A 96 -2.23 -7.63 -5.46
N ALA A 97 -2.57 -7.37 -4.20
CA ALA A 97 -3.96 -7.26 -3.76
C ALA A 97 -4.65 -5.96 -4.18
N VAL A 98 -3.88 -4.88 -4.33
CA VAL A 98 -4.43 -3.55 -4.62
C VAL A 98 -4.41 -3.30 -6.13
N PRO A 99 -5.56 -3.01 -6.77
CA PRO A 99 -5.65 -2.82 -8.22
C PRO A 99 -5.15 -1.46 -8.72
N TYR A 100 -4.30 -0.80 -7.94
CA TYR A 100 -3.69 0.51 -8.23
C TYR A 100 -2.22 0.51 -7.78
N PRO A 101 -1.35 1.33 -8.37
CA PRO A 101 -0.02 1.57 -7.81
C PRO A 101 -0.10 1.98 -6.33
N VAL A 102 0.75 1.39 -5.50
CA VAL A 102 0.77 1.65 -4.06
C VAL A 102 2.06 2.36 -3.67
N PHE A 103 1.92 3.44 -2.89
CA PHE A 103 2.97 3.97 -2.04
C PHE A 103 2.79 3.36 -0.64
N ALA A 104 3.56 2.33 -0.31
CA ALA A 104 3.44 1.64 0.97
C ALA A 104 4.49 2.16 1.96
N VAL A 105 4.01 2.74 3.06
CA VAL A 105 4.79 3.06 4.26
C VAL A 105 4.66 1.90 5.22
N VAL A 106 5.69 1.05 5.30
CA VAL A 106 5.68 -0.18 6.09
C VAL A 106 6.52 0.00 7.34
N GLU A 107 5.87 -0.01 8.50
CA GLU A 107 6.49 0.10 9.81
C GLU A 107 6.76 -1.29 10.38
N THR A 108 7.99 -1.51 10.81
CA THR A 108 8.41 -2.70 11.55
C THR A 108 8.97 -2.28 12.91
N PRO A 109 9.11 -3.21 13.87
CA PRO A 109 9.78 -2.89 15.13
C PRO A 109 11.22 -2.40 14.96
N ASP A 110 11.87 -2.79 13.87
CA ASP A 110 13.29 -2.51 13.60
C ASP A 110 13.47 -1.26 12.71
N GLY A 111 12.41 -0.70 12.14
CA GLY A 111 12.49 0.50 11.30
C GLY A 111 11.34 0.69 10.32
N LEU A 112 11.65 1.39 9.23
CA LEU A 112 10.68 1.79 8.21
C LEU A 112 11.13 1.31 6.83
N VAL A 113 10.21 0.76 6.06
CA VAL A 113 10.40 0.39 4.66
C VAL A 113 9.41 1.16 3.80
N LEU A 114 9.92 1.79 2.74
CA LEU A 114 9.08 2.34 1.67
C LEU A 114 9.07 1.35 0.53
N SER A 115 7.88 0.93 0.10
CA SER A 115 7.72 0.03 -1.03
C SER A 115 6.80 0.64 -2.07
N LEU A 116 7.34 0.83 -3.27
CA LEU A 116 6.63 1.36 -4.43
C LEU A 116 6.85 0.40 -5.59
N ALA A 117 5.78 0.08 -6.30
CA ALA A 117 5.83 -0.77 -7.47
C ALA A 117 4.86 -0.27 -8.54
N HIS A 118 5.21 -0.51 -9.81
CA HIS A 118 4.30 -0.30 -10.92
C HIS A 118 3.17 -1.33 -10.88
N LEU A 119 1.95 -0.89 -11.25
CA LEU A 119 0.86 -1.82 -11.49
C LEU A 119 1.25 -2.77 -12.62
N ARG A 120 1.18 -4.07 -12.36
CA ARG A 120 1.37 -5.11 -13.38
C ARG A 120 0.00 -5.44 -13.96
N TRP A 121 -0.14 -5.41 -15.28
CA TRP A 121 -1.24 -6.14 -15.91
C TRP A 121 -1.01 -7.64 -15.70
N SER A 122 -2.04 -8.36 -15.26
CA SER A 122 -1.98 -9.82 -15.30
C SER A 122 -1.91 -10.23 -16.77
N GLN A 123 -0.74 -10.69 -17.20
CA GLN A 123 -0.63 -11.59 -18.34
C GLN A 123 -0.93 -13.00 -17.83
#